data_AF-A0A963VRP8-F1
#
_entry.id   AF-A0A963VRP8-F1
#
_cell.length_a   1.000
_cell.length_b   1.000
_cell.length_c   1.000
_cell.angle_alpha   90.00
_cell.angle_beta   90.00
_cell.angle_gamma   90.00
#
_symmetry.space_group_name_H-M   'P 1'
#
loop_
_entity.id
_entity.type
_entity.pdbx_description
1 polymer ?
#
loop_
_entity_poly.entity_id
_entity_poly.type
_entity_poly.pdbx_seq_one_letter_code
_entity_poly.pdbx_strand_id
1 'polypeptide(L)'
;MTDTARQFFDRVVEPAIFEYNEAEVALTEALSGSAEKIDDAREMALRRACSAAVELHQFADRVLSVSPNWSHGDNLKGLRTWLSDTHVRRVNGEPVEDLEILHDVADAFKHAKLTRHCKQVQSDRAVVFLATGYGELSSGEGKYGGVEQVVVRLKNGDLRALSSVLWTVRDA
;
A
#
# COMPACT_ATOMS: atom_id res chain seq x y z
N MET A 1 22.64 -13.88 15.49
CA MET A 1 21.17 -13.93 15.65
C MET A 1 20.58 -13.55 14.31
N THR A 2 19.75 -14.41 13.73
CA THR A 2 19.07 -14.11 12.47
C THR A 2 18.06 -13.00 12.74
N ASP A 3 18.10 -11.94 11.95
CA ASP A 3 17.20 -10.79 12.09
C ASP A 3 15.76 -11.28 11.82
N THR A 4 15.00 -11.50 12.88
CA THR A 4 13.62 -12.01 12.83
C THR A 4 12.69 -11.06 12.10
N ALA A 5 12.98 -9.75 12.09
CA ALA A 5 12.26 -8.79 11.28
C ALA A 5 12.55 -9.04 9.80
N ARG A 6 13.83 -9.18 9.42
CA ARG A 6 14.20 -9.51 8.04
C ARG A 6 13.57 -10.81 7.53
N GLN A 7 13.58 -11.87 8.34
CA GLN A 7 12.92 -13.12 7.96
C GLN A 7 11.42 -12.97 7.73
N PHE A 8 10.77 -12.16 8.57
CA PHE A 8 9.35 -11.87 8.40
C PHE A 8 9.09 -11.09 7.11
N PHE A 9 9.93 -10.09 6.82
CA PHE A 9 9.85 -9.34 5.57
C PHE A 9 9.97 -10.27 4.36
N ASP A 10 11.05 -11.06 4.27
CA ASP A 10 11.35 -11.93 3.14
C ASP A 10 10.29 -13.05 2.95
N ARG A 11 9.65 -13.50 4.02
CA ARG A 11 8.72 -14.65 3.98
C ARG A 11 7.25 -14.30 3.96
N VAL A 12 6.88 -13.09 4.35
CA VAL A 12 5.48 -12.70 4.51
C VAL A 12 5.18 -11.39 3.79
N VAL A 13 5.93 -10.32 4.10
CA VAL A 13 5.66 -8.99 3.53
C VAL A 13 5.94 -8.98 2.03
N GLU A 14 7.13 -9.39 1.63
CA GLU A 14 7.55 -9.35 0.24
C GLU A 14 6.67 -10.25 -0.65
N PRO A 15 6.39 -11.52 -0.29
CA PRO A 15 5.43 -12.34 -1.02
C PRO A 15 4.04 -11.71 -1.13
N ALA A 16 3.51 -11.10 -0.05
CA ALA A 16 2.17 -10.48 -0.10
C ALA A 16 2.11 -9.30 -1.09
N ILE A 17 3.17 -8.50 -1.19
CA ILE A 17 3.28 -7.40 -2.17
C ILE A 17 3.36 -7.97 -3.60
N PHE A 18 4.16 -9.03 -3.81
CA PHE A 18 4.26 -9.68 -5.12
C PHE A 18 2.92 -10.30 -5.56
N GLU A 19 2.22 -11.00 -4.66
CA GLU A 19 0.89 -11.57 -4.95
C GLU A 19 -0.14 -10.48 -5.30
N TYR A 20 -0.07 -9.31 -4.66
CA TYR A 20 -0.91 -8.18 -5.06
C TYR A 20 -0.56 -7.67 -6.46
N ASN A 21 0.74 -7.55 -6.78
CA ASN A 21 1.17 -7.15 -8.12
C ASN A 21 0.72 -8.16 -9.20
N GLU A 22 0.81 -9.46 -8.92
CA GLU A 22 0.29 -10.51 -9.81
C GLU A 22 -1.23 -10.40 -9.99
N ALA A 23 -1.98 -10.11 -8.92
CA ALA A 23 -3.42 -9.90 -9.02
C ALA A 23 -3.79 -8.66 -9.84
N GLU A 24 -3.00 -7.57 -9.77
CA GLU A 24 -3.18 -6.39 -10.60
C GLU A 24 -2.90 -6.67 -12.10
N VAL A 25 -1.91 -7.52 -12.39
CA VAL A 25 -1.65 -8.01 -13.76
C VAL A 25 -2.85 -8.85 -14.25
N ALA A 26 -3.31 -9.81 -13.44
CA ALA A 26 -4.46 -10.64 -13.78
C ALA A 26 -5.75 -9.82 -13.99
N LEU A 27 -5.97 -8.77 -13.18
CA LEU A 27 -7.06 -7.81 -13.40
C LEU A 27 -6.95 -7.16 -14.77
N THR A 28 -5.76 -6.71 -15.14
CA THR A 28 -5.51 -6.05 -16.44
C THR A 28 -5.84 -6.99 -17.61
N GLU A 29 -5.43 -8.25 -17.52
CA GLU A 29 -5.75 -9.27 -18.52
C GLU A 29 -7.25 -9.58 -18.58
N ALA A 30 -7.92 -9.62 -17.42
CA ALA A 30 -9.34 -9.90 -17.30
C ALA A 30 -10.22 -8.80 -17.92
N LEU A 31 -9.75 -7.55 -18.01
CA LEU A 31 -10.48 -6.43 -18.64
C LEU A 31 -10.85 -6.67 -20.11
N SER A 32 -10.17 -7.59 -20.79
CA SER A 32 -10.51 -8.00 -22.17
C SER A 32 -11.47 -9.20 -22.23
N GLY A 33 -11.93 -9.70 -21.09
CA GLY A 33 -12.75 -10.90 -20.93
C GLY A 33 -14.25 -10.62 -20.69
N SER A 34 -14.93 -11.60 -20.07
CA SER A 34 -16.33 -11.47 -19.65
C SER A 34 -16.45 -10.67 -18.35
N ALA A 35 -17.63 -10.09 -18.09
CA ALA A 35 -17.91 -9.35 -16.86
C ALA A 35 -17.62 -10.18 -15.60
N GLU A 36 -18.00 -11.45 -15.58
CA GLU A 36 -17.72 -12.38 -14.48
C GLU A 36 -16.21 -12.51 -14.19
N LYS A 37 -15.38 -12.63 -15.22
CA LYS A 37 -13.91 -12.69 -15.05
C LYS A 37 -13.34 -11.38 -14.49
N ILE A 38 -13.92 -10.25 -14.88
CA ILE A 38 -13.50 -8.94 -14.39
C ILE A 38 -13.83 -8.83 -12.91
N ASP A 39 -15.03 -9.21 -12.50
CA ASP A 39 -15.47 -9.12 -11.11
C ASP A 39 -14.65 -10.06 -10.21
N ASP A 40 -14.41 -11.32 -10.64
CA ASP A 40 -13.51 -12.24 -9.93
C ASP A 40 -12.09 -11.67 -9.77
N ALA A 41 -11.56 -11.05 -10.82
CA ALA A 41 -10.21 -10.47 -10.78
C ALA A 41 -10.14 -9.23 -9.88
N ARG A 42 -11.20 -8.40 -9.85
CA ARG A 42 -11.33 -7.29 -8.89
C ARG A 42 -11.35 -7.80 -7.46
N GLU A 43 -12.19 -8.77 -7.14
CA GLU A 43 -12.24 -9.35 -5.80
C GLU A 43 -10.88 -9.92 -5.36
N MET A 44 -10.20 -10.61 -6.27
CA MET A 44 -8.85 -11.13 -6.01
C MET A 44 -7.86 -9.99 -5.75
N ALA A 45 -7.84 -8.96 -6.59
CA ALA A 45 -6.95 -7.79 -6.43
C ALA A 45 -7.21 -7.08 -5.10
N LEU A 46 -8.48 -6.87 -4.70
CA LEU A 46 -8.82 -6.25 -3.42
C LEU A 46 -8.36 -7.11 -2.24
N ARG A 47 -8.54 -8.43 -2.32
CA ARG A 47 -8.11 -9.35 -1.27
C ARG A 47 -6.60 -9.33 -1.07
N ARG A 48 -5.83 -9.32 -2.18
CA ARG A 48 -4.37 -9.25 -2.12
C ARG A 48 -3.88 -7.87 -1.70
N ALA A 49 -4.55 -6.80 -2.12
CA ALA A 49 -4.31 -5.44 -1.64
C ALA A 49 -4.44 -5.35 -0.10
N CYS A 50 -5.50 -5.96 0.45
CA CYS A 50 -5.71 -6.04 1.90
C CYS A 50 -4.55 -6.75 2.59
N SER A 51 -4.17 -7.96 2.14
CA SER A 51 -3.05 -8.71 2.71
C SER A 51 -1.74 -7.91 2.64
N ALA A 52 -1.39 -7.37 1.47
CA ALA A 52 -0.16 -6.60 1.29
C ALA A 52 -0.09 -5.38 2.21
N ALA A 53 -1.18 -4.59 2.25
CA ALA A 53 -1.24 -3.39 3.08
C ALA A 53 -1.15 -3.71 4.57
N VAL A 54 -1.87 -4.74 5.04
CA VAL A 54 -1.89 -5.13 6.44
C VAL A 54 -0.55 -5.70 6.89
N GLU A 55 0.06 -6.59 6.11
CA GLU A 55 1.33 -7.22 6.48
C GLU A 55 2.49 -6.21 6.45
N LEU A 56 2.54 -5.34 5.44
CA LEU A 56 3.55 -4.28 5.37
C LEU A 56 3.39 -3.28 6.52
N HIS A 57 2.16 -2.90 6.86
CA HIS A 57 1.91 -2.04 8.01
C HIS A 57 2.29 -2.70 9.35
N GLN A 58 1.99 -4.00 9.54
CA GLN A 58 2.37 -4.76 10.74
C GLN A 58 3.89 -5.00 10.84
N PHE A 59 4.62 -4.90 9.72
CA PHE A 59 6.07 -5.03 9.75
C PHE A 59 6.72 -4.01 10.68
N ALA A 60 6.20 -2.77 10.72
CA ALA A 60 6.70 -1.74 11.64
C ALA A 60 6.58 -2.15 13.12
N ASP A 61 5.48 -2.81 13.51
CA ASP A 61 5.32 -3.34 14.87
C ASP A 61 6.34 -4.43 15.19
N ARG A 62 6.65 -5.28 14.20
CA ARG A 62 7.68 -6.33 14.35
C ARG A 62 9.09 -5.76 14.45
N VAL A 63 9.41 -4.74 13.66
CA VAL A 63 10.69 -4.02 13.75
C VAL A 63 10.85 -3.44 15.15
N LEU A 64 9.83 -2.78 15.71
CA LEU A 64 9.90 -2.25 17.09
C LEU A 64 10.04 -3.36 18.13
N SER A 65 9.29 -4.45 17.99
CA SER A 65 9.34 -5.57 18.93
C SER A 65 10.71 -6.23 19.00
N VAL A 66 11.45 -6.24 17.90
CA VAL A 66 12.80 -6.84 17.81
C VAL A 66 13.88 -5.80 18.08
N SER A 67 13.59 -4.51 17.81
CA SER A 67 14.49 -3.38 17.97
C SER A 67 15.88 -3.63 17.37
N PRO A 68 15.98 -3.93 16.06
CA PRO A 68 17.26 -4.17 15.42
C PRO A 68 18.15 -2.91 15.46
N ASN A 69 19.46 -3.12 15.49
CA ASN A 69 20.45 -2.05 15.66
C ASN A 69 20.49 -1.01 14.53
N TRP A 70 19.88 -1.31 13.38
CA TRP A 70 19.75 -0.40 12.25
C TRP A 70 18.48 0.48 12.34
N SER A 71 17.50 0.13 13.18
CA SER A 71 16.25 0.87 13.30
C SER A 71 16.40 2.07 14.23
N HIS A 72 15.68 3.15 13.92
CA HIS A 72 15.62 4.34 14.76
C HIS A 72 14.19 4.59 15.26
N GLY A 73 14.09 5.10 16.49
CA GLY A 73 12.83 5.46 17.14
C GLY A 73 12.39 4.44 18.19
N ASP A 74 12.07 4.94 19.39
CA ASP A 74 11.72 4.10 20.55
C ASP A 74 10.25 3.65 20.55
N ASN A 75 9.48 4.09 19.56
CA ASN A 75 8.06 3.78 19.42
C ASN A 75 7.63 3.93 17.95
N LEU A 76 6.42 3.48 17.65
CA LEU A 76 5.87 3.48 16.30
C LEU A 76 5.76 4.86 15.67
N LYS A 77 5.51 5.90 16.46
CA LYS A 77 5.52 7.27 15.95
C LYS A 77 6.93 7.69 15.55
N GLY A 78 7.93 7.43 16.40
CA GLY A 78 9.33 7.75 16.13
C GLY A 78 9.89 7.01 14.92
N LEU A 79 9.62 5.69 14.82
CA LEU A 79 9.99 4.88 13.67
C LEU A 79 9.38 5.42 12.37
N ARG A 80 8.08 5.73 12.38
CA ARG A 80 7.40 6.30 11.21
C ARG A 80 7.94 7.68 10.83
N THR A 81 8.17 8.56 11.81
CA THR A 81 8.77 9.88 11.55
C THR A 81 10.15 9.73 10.92
N TRP A 82 11.00 8.87 11.46
CA TRP A 82 12.32 8.61 10.86
C TRP A 82 12.20 8.12 9.41
N LEU A 83 11.41 7.07 9.14
CA LEU A 83 11.20 6.55 7.79
C LEU A 83 10.65 7.62 6.84
N SER A 84 9.62 8.37 7.27
CA SER A 84 9.04 9.47 6.50
C SER A 84 10.06 10.57 6.18
N ASP A 85 10.95 10.88 7.12
CA ASP A 85 11.92 11.96 6.97
C ASP A 85 13.14 11.55 6.13
N THR A 86 13.53 10.27 6.11
CA THR A 86 14.79 9.83 5.46
C THR A 86 14.61 8.96 4.23
N HIS A 87 13.56 8.13 4.17
CA HIS A 87 13.49 7.04 3.20
C HIS A 87 12.25 7.06 2.30
N VAL A 88 11.10 7.50 2.82
CA VAL A 88 9.83 7.51 2.06
C VAL A 88 9.84 8.64 1.03
N ARG A 89 10.22 8.31 -0.21
CA ARG A 89 10.35 9.23 -1.34
C ARG A 89 9.77 8.64 -2.61
N ARG A 90 9.26 9.51 -3.49
CA ARG A 90 8.96 9.13 -4.89
C ARG A 90 10.24 8.82 -5.65
N VAL A 91 10.08 8.21 -6.82
CA VAL A 91 11.17 7.96 -7.79
C VAL A 91 11.94 9.24 -8.16
N ASN A 92 11.28 10.40 -8.16
CA ASN A 92 11.91 11.70 -8.41
C ASN A 92 12.59 12.32 -7.17
N GLY A 93 12.59 11.64 -6.03
CA GLY A 93 13.20 12.09 -4.78
C GLY A 93 12.32 12.99 -3.91
N GLU A 94 11.07 13.27 -4.30
CA GLU A 94 10.16 14.10 -3.50
C GLU A 94 9.62 13.35 -2.28
N PRO A 95 9.52 14.00 -1.09
CA PRO A 95 8.88 13.44 0.08
C PRO A 95 7.40 13.18 -0.17
N VAL A 96 6.91 12.04 0.34
CA VAL A 96 5.51 11.65 0.25
C VAL A 96 4.99 11.07 1.55
N GLU A 97 3.67 11.15 1.72
CA GLU A 97 2.97 10.70 2.92
C GLU A 97 2.55 9.22 2.82
N ASP A 98 3.24 8.41 2.00
CA ASP A 98 2.84 7.03 1.66
C ASP A 98 2.79 6.12 2.87
N LEU A 99 3.64 6.37 3.86
CA LEU A 99 3.62 5.64 5.12
C LEU A 99 2.35 5.92 5.93
N GLU A 100 1.84 7.17 5.90
CA GLU A 100 0.56 7.52 6.52
C GLU A 100 -0.62 6.99 5.72
N ILE A 101 -0.54 7.02 4.38
CA ILE A 101 -1.56 6.46 3.50
C ILE A 101 -1.67 4.96 3.72
N LEU A 102 -0.55 4.22 3.73
CA LEU A 102 -0.51 2.79 4.01
C LEU A 102 -1.13 2.48 5.37
N HIS A 103 -0.79 3.26 6.40
CA HIS A 103 -1.37 3.11 7.73
C HIS A 103 -2.90 3.21 7.70
N ASP A 104 -3.42 4.24 7.05
CA ASP A 104 -4.85 4.49 6.99
C ASP A 104 -5.59 3.45 6.11
N VAL A 105 -4.96 2.97 5.03
CA VAL A 105 -5.47 1.87 4.21
C VAL A 105 -5.53 0.57 5.01
N ALA A 106 -4.47 0.23 5.74
CA ALA A 106 -4.44 -0.97 6.57
C ALA A 106 -5.47 -0.92 7.72
N ASP A 107 -5.65 0.26 8.33
CA ASP A 107 -6.69 0.47 9.36
C ASP A 107 -8.09 0.32 8.75
N ALA A 108 -8.31 0.89 7.56
CA ALA A 108 -9.56 0.78 6.81
C ALA A 108 -9.90 -0.67 6.45
N PHE A 109 -8.94 -1.47 6.00
CA PHE A 109 -9.16 -2.88 5.72
C PHE A 109 -9.46 -3.73 6.97
N LYS A 110 -8.87 -3.38 8.12
CA LYS A 110 -9.10 -4.11 9.39
C LYS A 110 -10.44 -3.75 10.05
N HIS A 111 -10.95 -2.56 9.79
CA HIS A 111 -12.09 -2.02 10.52
C HIS A 111 -13.26 -1.70 9.59
N ALA A 112 -14.37 -2.41 9.76
CA ALA A 112 -15.64 -2.14 9.06
C ALA A 112 -16.16 -0.70 9.25
N LYS A 113 -15.71 -0.03 10.32
CA LYS A 113 -15.88 1.42 10.54
C LYS A 113 -14.61 1.95 11.18
N LEU A 114 -13.98 2.95 10.57
CA LEU A 114 -12.83 3.62 11.15
C LEU A 114 -13.24 4.26 12.48
N THR A 115 -12.73 3.72 13.59
CA THR A 115 -12.99 4.22 14.95
C THR A 115 -11.92 5.18 15.42
N ARG A 116 -10.75 5.16 14.77
CA ARG A 116 -9.63 6.06 15.00
C ARG A 116 -9.60 7.15 13.94
N HIS A 117 -9.04 8.31 14.29
CA HIS A 117 -8.83 9.39 13.33
C HIS A 117 -7.78 8.97 12.29
N CYS A 118 -8.21 8.41 11.17
CA CYS A 118 -7.40 8.36 9.95
C CYS A 118 -7.20 9.78 9.45
N LYS A 119 -6.01 10.08 8.93
CA LYS A 119 -5.66 11.42 8.44
C LYS A 119 -6.10 11.59 6.99
N GLN A 120 -5.77 10.62 6.15
CA GLN A 120 -5.83 10.69 4.70
C GLN A 120 -7.03 9.94 4.11
N VAL A 121 -7.45 8.83 4.72
CA VAL A 121 -8.53 7.95 4.19
C VAL A 121 -9.79 8.04 5.08
N GLN A 122 -10.99 7.99 4.48
CA GLN A 122 -12.27 8.10 5.22
C GLN A 122 -12.92 6.77 5.58
N SER A 123 -12.68 5.71 4.80
CA SER A 123 -13.23 4.36 5.04
C SER A 123 -12.57 3.36 4.09
N ASP A 124 -12.85 2.07 4.25
CA ASP A 124 -12.52 1.01 3.30
C ASP A 124 -13.01 1.32 1.87
N ARG A 125 -14.15 2.01 1.74
CA ARG A 125 -14.71 2.47 0.45
C ARG A 125 -13.87 3.50 -0.28
N ALA A 126 -12.82 4.03 0.35
CA ALA A 126 -11.88 4.91 -0.33
C ALA A 126 -10.83 4.13 -1.14
N VAL A 127 -10.71 2.82 -0.92
CA VAL A 127 -9.95 1.92 -1.79
C VAL A 127 -10.90 1.43 -2.89
N VAL A 128 -10.67 1.90 -4.11
CA VAL A 128 -11.59 1.72 -5.24
C VAL A 128 -10.86 1.19 -6.47
N PHE A 129 -11.61 0.54 -7.35
CA PHE A 129 -11.15 0.26 -8.71
C PHE A 129 -11.42 1.49 -9.57
N LEU A 130 -10.38 2.01 -10.21
CA LEU A 130 -10.50 3.14 -11.13
C LEU A 130 -9.58 2.94 -12.34
N ALA A 131 -10.12 3.12 -13.54
CA ALA A 131 -9.32 3.46 -14.70
C ALA A 131 -8.92 4.94 -14.56
N THR A 132 -7.62 5.22 -14.56
CA THR A 132 -7.10 6.57 -14.30
C THR A 132 -6.71 7.23 -15.62
N GLY A 133 -7.29 8.40 -15.90
CA GLY A 133 -6.95 9.22 -17.07
C GLY A 133 -5.57 9.90 -16.95
N TYR A 134 -5.16 10.55 -18.04
CA TYR A 134 -3.92 11.35 -18.05
C TYR A 134 -4.01 12.49 -17.03
N GLY A 135 -3.04 12.56 -16.12
CA GLY A 135 -2.95 13.61 -15.09
C GLY A 135 -3.81 13.39 -13.85
N GLU A 136 -4.53 12.26 -13.73
CA GLU A 136 -5.30 11.92 -12.53
C GLU A 136 -4.45 11.33 -11.40
N LEU A 137 -3.28 10.78 -11.75
CA LEU A 137 -2.25 10.34 -10.83
C LEU A 137 -0.97 11.16 -11.04
N SER A 138 -0.04 11.09 -10.08
CA SER A 138 1.24 11.78 -10.23
C SER A 138 2.08 11.16 -11.35
N SER A 139 3.04 11.94 -11.90
CA SER A 139 3.91 11.43 -12.96
C SER A 139 4.68 10.19 -12.50
N GLY A 140 4.61 9.11 -13.29
CA GLY A 140 5.22 7.81 -12.96
C GLY A 140 4.40 6.93 -12.01
N GLU A 141 3.17 7.33 -11.68
CA GLU A 141 2.27 6.58 -10.79
C GLU A 141 1.21 5.80 -11.58
N GLY A 142 0.93 4.57 -11.13
CA GLY A 142 -0.09 3.70 -11.70
C GLY A 142 0.30 2.95 -12.97
N LYS A 143 -0.66 2.19 -13.53
CA LYS A 143 -0.46 1.37 -14.73
C LYS A 143 -0.39 2.20 -16.02
N TYR A 144 0.48 1.77 -16.94
CA TYR A 144 0.57 2.35 -18.28
C TYR A 144 -0.78 2.25 -19.02
N GLY A 145 -1.17 3.31 -19.71
CA GLY A 145 -2.42 3.37 -20.46
C GLY A 145 -3.67 3.65 -19.62
N GLY A 146 -3.53 3.85 -18.31
CA GLY A 146 -4.66 4.26 -17.46
C GLY A 146 -5.70 3.16 -17.22
N VAL A 147 -5.31 1.91 -17.43
CA VAL A 147 -6.18 0.76 -17.21
C VAL A 147 -6.59 0.63 -15.75
N GLU A 148 -7.69 -0.07 -15.50
CA GLU A 148 -8.24 -0.21 -14.17
C GLU A 148 -7.23 -0.81 -13.18
N GLN A 149 -7.15 -0.21 -12.00
CA GLN A 149 -6.25 -0.59 -10.91
C GLN A 149 -6.86 -0.22 -9.56
N VAL A 150 -6.31 -0.76 -8.48
CA VAL A 150 -6.69 -0.34 -7.12
C VAL A 150 -6.06 1.02 -6.80
N VAL A 151 -6.91 1.99 -6.49
CA VAL A 151 -6.58 3.38 -6.18
C VAL A 151 -7.12 3.73 -4.80
N VAL A 152 -6.37 4.55 -4.06
CA VAL A 152 -6.78 5.14 -2.79
C VAL A 152 -7.23 6.57 -3.04
N ARG A 153 -8.48 6.89 -2.70
CA ARG A 153 -9.02 8.24 -2.67
C ARG A 153 -8.66 8.92 -1.35
N LEU A 154 -7.89 9.99 -1.42
CA LEU A 154 -7.53 10.79 -0.26
C LEU A 154 -8.63 11.82 0.04
N LYS A 155 -8.68 12.30 1.29
CA LYS A 155 -9.66 13.30 1.74
C LYS A 155 -9.57 14.64 1.01
N ASN A 156 -8.38 15.01 0.55
CA ASN A 156 -8.16 16.24 -0.21
C ASN A 156 -8.64 16.12 -1.67
N GLY A 157 -9.12 14.95 -2.09
CA GLY A 157 -9.58 14.67 -3.45
C GLY A 157 -8.53 14.01 -4.33
N ASP A 158 -7.27 13.95 -3.88
CA ASP A 158 -6.19 13.33 -4.63
C ASP A 158 -6.35 11.81 -4.70
N LEU A 159 -5.76 11.24 -5.75
CA LEU A 159 -5.74 9.80 -6.00
C LEU A 159 -4.32 9.29 -5.89
N ARG A 160 -4.16 8.12 -5.27
CA ARG A 160 -2.88 7.43 -5.16
C ARG A 160 -3.02 5.98 -5.60
N ALA A 161 -2.14 5.52 -6.49
CA ALA A 161 -2.11 4.12 -6.86
C ALA A 161 -1.62 3.30 -5.66
N LEU A 162 -2.38 2.29 -5.26
CA LEU A 162 -2.01 1.49 -4.09
C LEU A 162 -0.69 0.75 -4.33
N SER A 163 -0.44 0.29 -5.56
CA SER A 163 0.85 -0.26 -5.97
C SER A 163 2.01 0.68 -5.67
N SER A 164 1.91 1.96 -6.04
CA SER A 164 2.96 2.94 -5.78
C SER A 164 3.17 3.18 -4.30
N VAL A 165 2.10 3.28 -3.50
CA VAL A 165 2.20 3.40 -2.04
C VAL A 165 2.93 2.20 -1.44
N LEU A 166 2.58 0.98 -1.84
CA LEU A 166 3.21 -0.25 -1.34
C LEU A 166 4.69 -0.34 -1.71
N TRP A 167 5.06 -0.05 -2.95
CA TRP A 167 6.45 -0.08 -3.41
C TRP A 167 7.30 1.00 -2.74
N THR A 168 6.79 2.23 -2.64
CA THR A 168 7.50 3.31 -1.96
C THR A 168 7.74 3.02 -0.49
N VAL A 169 6.80 2.39 0.22
CA VAL A 169 7.00 2.01 1.62
C VAL A 169 7.85 0.76 1.78
N ARG A 170 7.79 -0.19 0.84
CA ARG A 170 8.66 -1.39 0.82
C ARG A 170 10.13 -1.01 0.70
N ASP A 171 10.44 -0.05 -0.16
CA ASP A 171 11.81 0.34 -0.48
C ASP A 171 12.43 1.28 0.57
N ALA A 172 11.61 1.77 1.52
CA ALA A 172 12.01 2.66 2.61
C ALA A 172 12.59 1.91 3.81
#